data_AF-A0A2A6Z7Z7-F1
#
_entry.id   AF-A0A2A6Z7Z7-F1
#
_cell.length_a   1.000
_cell.length_b   1.000
_cell.length_c   1.000
_cell.angle_alpha   90.00
_cell.angle_beta   90.00
_cell.angle_gamma   90.00
#
_symmetry.space_group_name_H-M   'P 1'
#
loop_
_entity.id
_entity.type
_entity.pdbx_description
1 polymer ?
#
loop_
_entity_poly.entity_id
_entity_poly.type
_entity_poly.pdbx_seq_one_letter_code
_entity_poly.pdbx_strand_id
1 'polypeptide(L)'
;MPKYPKGHKDVVFFAPKSKRGSRPIAGSTTATNDFLVLVHETYPEATISRLKELLTDRSKFILNPEAVAVLDAYITRGYGDYVPEWR
;
A
#
# COMPACT_ATOMS: atom_id res chain seq x y z
N MET A 1 -26.19 9.99 -6.38
CA MET A 1 -24.86 9.35 -6.19
C MET A 1 -23.79 10.31 -6.71
N PRO A 2 -22.72 10.61 -5.97
CA PRO A 2 -21.63 11.43 -6.49
C PRO A 2 -20.97 10.69 -7.66
N LYS A 3 -20.85 11.36 -8.81
CA LYS A 3 -20.11 10.85 -9.98
C LYS A 3 -18.62 10.99 -9.69
N TYR A 4 -17.93 9.88 -9.45
CA TYR A 4 -16.47 9.88 -9.40
C TYR A 4 -15.87 9.86 -10.81
N PRO A 5 -14.85 10.69 -11.11
CA PRO A 5 -14.21 10.72 -12.42
C PRO A 5 -13.46 9.41 -12.71
N LYS A 6 -13.36 9.06 -14.00
CA LYS A 6 -12.68 7.85 -14.48
C LYS A 6 -11.20 7.91 -14.08
N GLY A 7 -10.76 7.01 -13.19
CA GLY A 7 -9.40 7.01 -12.62
C GLY A 7 -9.28 7.63 -11.22
N HIS A 8 -10.41 7.90 -10.54
CA HIS A 8 -10.41 8.24 -9.12
C HIS A 8 -9.74 7.12 -8.32
N LYS A 9 -8.72 7.49 -7.54
CA LYS A 9 -8.09 6.61 -6.57
C LYS A 9 -8.74 6.93 -5.23
N ASP A 10 -9.43 5.97 -4.66
CA ASP A 10 -10.19 6.18 -3.42
C ASP A 10 -9.27 6.41 -2.23
N VAL A 11 -8.08 5.79 -2.26
CA VAL A 11 -7.05 5.93 -1.23
C VAL A 11 -5.72 6.30 -1.88
N VAL A 12 -4.98 7.17 -1.20
CA VAL A 12 -3.69 7.67 -1.66
C VAL A 12 -2.63 7.42 -0.60
N PHE A 13 -1.53 6.80 -1.00
CA PHE A 13 -0.42 6.43 -0.14
C PHE A 13 0.67 7.50 -0.18
N PHE A 14 1.18 7.85 0.98
CA PHE A 14 2.21 8.86 1.12
C PHE A 14 3.48 8.29 1.75
N ALA A 15 4.58 9.01 1.57
CA ALA A 15 5.83 8.69 2.22
C ALA A 15 5.69 8.77 3.76
N PRO A 16 6.47 7.95 4.48
CA PRO A 16 6.72 8.15 5.90
C PRO A 16 7.04 9.60 6.22
N LYS A 17 6.38 10.17 7.24
CA LYS A 17 6.59 11.57 7.67
C LYS A 17 6.33 12.61 6.57
N SER A 18 5.53 12.27 5.56
CA SER A 18 5.15 13.23 4.52
C SER A 18 4.38 14.41 5.11
N LYS A 19 4.71 15.62 4.66
CA LYS A 19 3.99 16.84 5.05
C LYS A 19 2.72 16.99 4.23
N ARG A 20 1.74 17.73 4.76
CA ARG A 20 0.53 18.14 4.03
C ARG A 20 0.92 18.79 2.69
N GLY A 21 0.46 18.22 1.57
CA GLY A 21 0.83 18.64 0.21
C GLY A 21 1.97 17.87 -0.46
N SER A 22 2.54 16.84 0.20
CA SER A 22 3.56 15.98 -0.41
C SER A 22 3.00 15.18 -1.58
N ARG A 23 3.85 14.91 -2.58
CA ARG A 23 3.44 14.10 -3.74
C ARG A 23 3.16 12.66 -3.29
N PRO A 24 2.01 12.09 -3.65
CA PRO A 24 1.71 10.72 -3.28
C PRO A 24 2.70 9.74 -3.91
N ILE A 25 2.95 8.63 -3.21
CA ILE A 25 3.76 7.50 -3.68
C ILE A 25 2.95 6.69 -4.68
N ALA A 26 1.76 6.30 -4.26
CA ALA A 26 0.81 5.54 -5.05
C ALA A 26 -0.60 5.93 -4.63
N GLY A 27 -1.57 5.35 -5.30
CA GLY A 27 -2.92 5.33 -4.76
C GLY A 27 -3.67 4.16 -5.37
N SER A 28 -4.65 3.68 -4.63
CA SER A 28 -5.40 2.47 -4.90
C SER A 28 -6.88 2.67 -4.67
N THR A 29 -7.64 1.61 -4.88
CA THR A 29 -8.99 1.43 -4.36
C THR A 29 -9.00 1.28 -2.83
N THR A 30 -10.14 1.55 -2.19
CA THR A 30 -10.35 1.32 -0.75
C THR A 30 -10.16 -0.15 -0.38
N ALA A 31 -10.62 -1.08 -1.21
CA ALA A 31 -10.48 -2.51 -0.98
C ALA A 31 -9.00 -2.94 -0.87
N THR A 32 -8.13 -2.36 -1.70
CA THR A 32 -6.68 -2.64 -1.62
C THR A 32 -6.05 -2.03 -0.37
N ASN A 33 -6.51 -0.87 0.09
CA ASN A 33 -6.07 -0.31 1.37
C ASN A 33 -6.49 -1.21 2.54
N ASP A 34 -7.74 -1.62 2.61
CA ASP A 34 -8.26 -2.46 3.70
C ASP A 34 -7.51 -3.80 3.77
N PHE A 35 -7.19 -4.38 2.61
CA PHE A 35 -6.37 -5.58 2.51
C PHE A 35 -4.95 -5.35 3.03
N LEU A 36 -4.30 -4.25 2.63
CA LEU A 36 -2.95 -3.90 3.10
C LEU A 36 -2.93 -3.63 4.61
N VAL A 37 -3.95 -2.96 5.16
CA VAL A 37 -4.12 -2.74 6.60
C VAL A 37 -4.28 -4.07 7.32
N LEU A 38 -5.14 -4.98 6.85
CA LEU A 38 -5.34 -6.30 7.47
C LEU A 38 -4.04 -7.13 7.50
N VAL A 39 -3.28 -7.13 6.40
CA VAL A 39 -1.99 -7.82 6.34
C VAL A 39 -0.99 -7.17 7.29
N HIS A 40 -0.97 -5.84 7.38
CA HIS A 40 -0.10 -5.12 8.30
C HIS A 40 -0.49 -5.34 9.77
N GLU A 41 -1.77 -5.40 10.12
CA GLU A 41 -2.23 -5.76 11.48
C GLU A 41 -1.79 -7.16 11.88
N THR A 42 -1.72 -8.09 10.91
CA THR A 42 -1.21 -9.45 11.13
C THR A 42 0.31 -9.46 11.33
N TYR A 43 1.03 -8.53 10.66
CA TYR A 43 2.48 -8.41 10.70
C TYR A 43 2.91 -6.95 10.97
N PRO A 44 2.70 -6.45 12.20
CA PRO A 44 2.85 -5.02 12.51
C PRO A 44 4.30 -4.51 12.39
N GLU A 45 5.28 -5.41 12.48
CA GLU A 45 6.70 -5.06 12.34
C GLU A 45 7.26 -5.35 10.93
N ALA A 46 6.42 -5.82 10.00
CA ALA A 46 6.88 -6.12 8.65
C ALA A 46 7.16 -4.84 7.86
N THR A 47 8.33 -4.79 7.23
CA THR A 47 8.70 -3.72 6.30
C THR A 47 7.95 -3.85 4.98
N ILE A 48 7.91 -2.78 4.18
CA ILE A 48 7.32 -2.80 2.83
C ILE A 48 7.87 -3.96 1.99
N SER A 49 9.19 -4.16 1.99
CA SER A 49 9.83 -5.27 1.27
C SER A 49 9.33 -6.62 1.77
N ARG A 50 9.21 -6.78 3.09
CA ARG A 50 8.72 -8.01 3.70
C ARG A 50 7.25 -8.27 3.40
N LEU A 51 6.41 -7.23 3.42
CA LEU A 51 5.00 -7.32 3.03
C LEU A 51 4.86 -7.74 1.57
N LYS A 52 5.72 -7.23 0.66
CA LYS A 52 5.71 -7.65 -0.74
C LYS A 52 6.01 -9.13 -0.90
N GLU A 53 7.00 -9.65 -0.18
CA GLU A 53 7.32 -11.09 -0.19
C GLU A 53 6.13 -11.93 0.31
N LEU A 54 5.48 -11.51 1.39
CA LEU A 54 4.32 -12.19 1.93
C LEU A 54 3.14 -12.19 0.95
N LEU A 55 2.90 -11.06 0.27
CA LEU A 55 1.80 -10.90 -0.67
C LEU A 55 2.02 -11.58 -2.02
N THR A 56 3.28 -11.81 -2.38
CA THR A 56 3.64 -12.59 -3.57
C THR A 56 3.66 -14.09 -3.32
N ASP A 57 3.67 -14.50 -2.04
CA ASP A 57 3.50 -15.89 -1.62
C ASP A 57 2.03 -16.33 -1.75
N ARG A 58 1.76 -17.00 -2.88
CA ARG A 58 0.44 -17.55 -3.21
C ARG A 58 -0.05 -18.64 -2.24
N SER A 59 0.80 -19.15 -1.35
CA SER A 59 0.38 -20.08 -0.29
C SER A 59 -0.28 -19.38 0.89
N LYS A 60 0.00 -18.08 1.08
CA LYS A 60 -0.48 -17.30 2.23
C LYS A 60 -1.59 -16.33 1.86
N PHE A 61 -1.51 -15.72 0.68
CA PHE A 61 -2.44 -14.68 0.26
C PHE A 61 -2.88 -14.82 -1.19
N ILE A 62 -4.07 -14.28 -1.48
CA ILE A 62 -4.53 -14.08 -2.85
C ILE A 62 -3.68 -12.94 -3.44
N LEU A 63 -3.07 -13.19 -4.60
CA LEU A 63 -2.24 -12.20 -5.30
C LEU A 63 -3.09 -10.98 -5.67
N ASN A 64 -2.89 -9.86 -4.96
CA ASN A 64 -3.48 -8.58 -5.32
C ASN A 64 -2.44 -7.73 -6.07
N PRO A 65 -2.53 -7.62 -7.41
CA PRO A 65 -1.55 -6.88 -8.19
C PRO A 65 -1.54 -5.38 -7.87
N GLU A 66 -2.66 -4.81 -7.42
CA GLU A 66 -2.73 -3.40 -7.00
C GLU A 66 -1.96 -3.18 -5.69
N ALA A 67 -2.10 -4.11 -4.73
CA ALA A 67 -1.35 -4.08 -3.48
C ALA A 67 0.16 -4.19 -3.71
N VAL A 68 0.58 -5.11 -4.60
CA VAL A 68 1.99 -5.26 -4.99
C VAL A 68 2.51 -3.99 -5.66
N ALA A 69 1.73 -3.35 -6.54
CA ALA A 69 2.11 -2.11 -7.18
C ALA A 69 2.30 -0.95 -6.19
N VAL A 70 1.48 -0.87 -5.14
CA VAL A 70 1.66 0.10 -4.05
C VAL A 70 2.98 -0.14 -3.33
N LEU A 71 3.29 -1.38 -2.95
CA LEU A 71 4.53 -1.74 -2.29
C LEU A 71 5.76 -1.48 -3.17
N ASP A 72 5.68 -1.81 -4.45
CA ASP A 72 6.73 -1.52 -5.42
C ASP A 72 6.97 -0.02 -5.57
N ALA A 73 5.93 0.80 -5.52
CA ALA A 73 6.10 2.25 -5.53
C ALA A 73 6.84 2.77 -4.28
N TYR A 74 6.58 2.19 -3.11
CA TYR A 74 7.34 2.49 -1.89
C TYR A 74 8.81 2.06 -2.02
N ILE A 75 9.07 0.85 -2.52
CA ILE A 75 10.44 0.33 -2.73
C ILE A 75 11.20 1.21 -3.74
N THR A 76 10.57 1.57 -4.86
CA THR A 76 11.16 2.43 -5.90
C THR A 76 11.53 3.81 -5.35
N ARG A 77 10.78 4.31 -4.36
CA ARG A 77 11.06 5.57 -3.66
C ARG A 77 12.11 5.43 -2.54
N GLY A 78 12.63 4.22 -2.28
CA GLY A 78 13.63 3.94 -1.25
C GLY A 78 13.06 3.62 0.14
N TYR A 79 11.76 3.32 0.24
CA TYR A 79 11.09 3.00 1.51
C TYR A 79 10.89 1.49 1.74
N GLY A 80 11.71 0.63 1.10
CA GLY A 80 11.58 -0.82 1.23
C GLY A 80 11.74 -1.33 2.66
N ASP A 81 12.67 -0.76 3.43
CA ASP A 81 12.95 -1.15 4.81
C ASP A 81 12.09 -0.40 5.84
N TYR A 82 11.12 0.40 5.38
CA TYR A 82 10.21 1.12 6.26
C TYR A 82 9.05 0.23 6.68
N VAL A 83 8.63 0.33 7.95
CA VAL A 83 7.40 -0.30 8.44
C VAL A 83 6.23 0.67 8.22
N PRO A 84 5.29 0.36 7.31
CA PRO A 84 4.20 1.29 7.00
C PRO A 84 3.36 1.61 8.24
N GLU A 85 2.85 2.83 8.31
CA GLU A 85 1.86 3.24 9.33
C GLU A 85 0.53 3.51 8.62
N TRP A 86 -0.02 2.48 7.97
CA TRP A 86 -1.36 2.56 7.39
C TRP A 86 -2.36 2.31 8.51
N ARG A 87 -2.94 3.40 9.04
CA ARG A 87 -3.90 3.37 10.14
C ARG A 87 -5.10 4.22 9.80
#